data_AF-A0A7V7SA53-F1
#
_entry.id   AF-A0A7V7SA53-F1
#
_cell.length_a   1.000
_cell.length_b   1.000
_cell.length_c   1.000
_cell.angle_alpha   90.00
_cell.angle_beta   90.00
_cell.angle_gamma   90.00
#
_symmetry.space_group_name_H-M   'P 1'
#
loop_
_entity.id
_entity.type
_entity.pdbx_description
1 polymer ?
#
loop_
_entity_poly.entity_id
_entity_poly.type
_entity_poly.pdbx_seq_one_letter_code
_entity_poly.pdbx_strand_id
1 'polypeptide(L)'
;MLQKALWLRTYQQSKYMVWLFWLVSFYNLSYKYYMAAINQQHLLTMQKDDNYIYHYQFGLSLMDPVIFQGVALIILACSLIGWERQNNSIDFLWSMPFKRSHLFMTKWLFGIFNIVAAVSINWGLFAIMKKMTFHNKYQVFSPFHSYFIYMLIVLIAIYTLALCIGTITGNVIAQGLLTAVAFMLPLFLPLLVSGVIAVHSNIDFHENNSNMHRVMENIRISGPAEDFTIHFNYDPQSAFTDEDGVRHHEPNFTKIPSAKLLIAPIIYIIILLPLGLYLYARSVNERNGSFLLYPKLQKIVISLAIFFIGIGGGLVFGRDKSLLNFYIGFFVASTITYFLLPKILKWKVSWNFK
;
A
#
# COMPACT_ATOMS: atom_id res chain seq x y z
N MET A 1 -15.37 -8.36 24.49
CA MET A 1 -14.30 -7.93 23.54
C MET A 1 -14.83 -7.05 22.41
N LEU A 2 -16.05 -7.26 21.91
CA LEU A 2 -16.72 -6.33 20.99
C LEU A 2 -17.81 -5.56 21.76
N GLN A 3 -17.55 -4.30 22.12
CA GLN A 3 -18.54 -3.46 22.78
C GLN A 3 -19.34 -2.71 21.73
N LYS A 4 -20.65 -2.98 21.66
CA LYS A 4 -21.58 -2.39 20.67
C LYS A 4 -21.46 -0.86 20.63
N ALA A 5 -21.32 -0.22 21.78
CA ALA A 5 -21.16 1.23 21.89
C ALA A 5 -19.89 1.76 21.19
N LEU A 6 -18.74 1.10 21.41
CA LEU A 6 -17.48 1.48 20.76
C LEU A 6 -17.54 1.27 19.25
N TRP A 7 -18.16 0.17 18.81
CA TRP A 7 -18.34 -0.13 17.39
C TRP A 7 -19.20 0.94 16.70
N LEU A 8 -20.35 1.27 17.27
CA LEU A 8 -21.27 2.27 16.73
C LEU A 8 -20.60 3.65 16.63
N ARG A 9 -19.86 4.06 17.67
CA ARG A 9 -19.10 5.30 17.66
C ARG A 9 -18.03 5.31 16.57
N THR A 10 -17.25 4.23 16.48
CA THR A 10 -16.19 4.07 15.46
C THR A 10 -16.79 4.20 14.06
N TYR A 11 -17.95 3.60 13.83
CA TYR A 11 -18.69 3.75 12.58
C TYR A 11 -19.17 5.19 12.36
N GLN A 12 -19.83 5.82 13.32
CA GLN A 12 -20.33 7.20 13.18
C GLN A 12 -19.22 8.20 12.82
N GLN A 13 -18.05 8.04 13.42
CA GLN A 13 -16.87 8.87 13.16
C GLN A 13 -16.28 8.63 11.77
N SER A 14 -16.22 7.38 11.32
CA SER A 14 -15.52 6.99 10.09
C SER A 14 -16.45 6.68 8.91
N LYS A 15 -17.77 6.87 9.05
CA LYS A 15 -18.79 6.42 8.08
C LYS A 15 -18.44 6.79 6.64
N TYR A 16 -18.07 8.05 6.39
CA TYR A 16 -17.77 8.52 5.04
C TYR A 16 -16.48 7.89 4.49
N MET A 17 -15.47 7.68 5.34
CA MET A 17 -14.21 7.05 4.94
C MET A 17 -14.39 5.55 4.68
N VAL A 18 -15.28 4.89 5.42
CA VAL A 18 -15.69 3.51 5.13
C VAL A 18 -16.39 3.45 3.79
N TRP A 19 -17.42 4.27 3.56
CA TRP A 19 -18.10 4.29 2.27
C TRP A 19 -17.16 4.64 1.10
N LEU A 20 -16.20 5.54 1.30
CA LEU A 20 -15.14 5.81 0.34
C LEU A 20 -14.32 4.55 0.02
N PHE A 21 -13.87 3.81 1.05
CA PHE A 21 -13.16 2.54 0.85
C PHE A 21 -14.00 1.51 0.07
N TRP A 22 -15.28 1.38 0.38
CA TRP A 22 -16.19 0.49 -0.34
C TRP A 22 -16.39 0.91 -1.81
N LEU A 23 -16.58 2.21 -2.06
CA LEU A 23 -16.70 2.76 -3.42
C LEU A 23 -15.43 2.53 -4.24
N VAL A 24 -14.26 2.82 -3.67
CA VAL A 24 -12.96 2.57 -4.30
C VAL A 24 -12.77 1.09 -4.58
N SER A 25 -13.22 0.21 -3.67
CA SER A 25 -13.14 -1.24 -3.85
C SER A 25 -14.01 -1.71 -5.01
N PHE A 26 -15.30 -1.35 -5.03
CA PHE A 26 -16.20 -1.74 -6.11
C PHE A 26 -15.80 -1.16 -7.47
N TYR A 27 -15.34 0.09 -7.49
CA TYR A 27 -14.88 0.74 -8.71
C TYR A 27 -13.68 0.03 -9.32
N ASN A 28 -12.62 -0.20 -8.51
CA ASN A 28 -11.38 -0.78 -9.03
C ASN A 28 -11.49 -2.28 -9.34
N LEU A 29 -12.42 -2.99 -8.71
CA LEU A 29 -12.62 -4.42 -8.91
C LEU A 29 -13.81 -4.68 -9.82
N SER A 30 -15.01 -4.75 -9.23
CA SER A 30 -16.20 -5.28 -9.92
C SER A 30 -16.61 -4.44 -11.12
N TYR A 31 -16.58 -3.11 -10.99
CA TYR A 31 -16.95 -2.22 -12.09
C TYR A 31 -15.95 -2.30 -13.25
N LYS A 32 -14.64 -2.18 -12.99
CA LYS A 32 -13.62 -2.33 -14.04
C LYS A 32 -13.68 -3.70 -14.72
N TYR A 33 -13.89 -4.78 -13.96
CA TYR A 33 -14.04 -6.13 -14.51
C TYR A 33 -15.26 -6.25 -15.44
N TYR A 34 -16.39 -5.69 -15.04
CA TYR A 34 -17.60 -5.65 -15.86
C TYR A 34 -17.43 -4.82 -17.13
N MET A 35 -16.83 -3.63 -17.03
CA MET A 35 -16.54 -2.77 -18.19
C MET A 35 -15.58 -3.46 -19.16
N ALA A 36 -14.58 -4.19 -18.65
CA ALA A 36 -13.70 -5.00 -19.48
C ALA A 36 -14.47 -6.10 -20.23
N ALA A 37 -15.49 -6.70 -19.62
CA ALA A 37 -16.35 -7.69 -20.30
C ALA A 37 -17.10 -7.08 -21.48
N ILE A 38 -17.73 -5.92 -21.28
CA ILE A 38 -18.44 -5.20 -22.33
C ILE A 38 -17.49 -4.82 -23.47
N ASN A 39 -16.32 -4.26 -23.15
CA ASN A 39 -15.35 -3.83 -24.14
C ASN A 39 -14.85 -5.02 -24.99
N GLN A 40 -14.54 -6.15 -24.36
CA GLN A 40 -14.10 -7.36 -25.07
C GLN A 40 -15.22 -7.95 -25.94
N GLN A 41 -16.46 -7.95 -25.46
CA GLN A 41 -17.60 -8.39 -26.27
C GLN A 41 -17.80 -7.50 -27.50
N HIS A 42 -17.67 -6.17 -27.33
CA HIS A 42 -17.77 -5.22 -28.43
C HIS A 42 -16.68 -5.44 -29.48
N LEU A 43 -15.41 -5.52 -29.07
CA LEU A 43 -14.28 -5.76 -29.98
C LEU A 43 -14.40 -7.06 -30.78
N LEU A 44 -14.92 -8.12 -30.17
CA LEU A 44 -15.10 -9.42 -30.84
C LEU A 44 -16.32 -9.47 -31.78
N THR A 45 -17.26 -8.53 -31.62
CA THR A 45 -18.46 -8.45 -32.46
C THR A 45 -18.30 -7.42 -33.59
N MET A 46 -17.27 -6.57 -33.56
CA MET A 46 -16.98 -5.60 -34.60
C MET A 46 -16.73 -6.29 -35.96
N GLN A 47 -17.30 -5.69 -37.02
CA GLN A 47 -17.17 -6.19 -38.38
C GLN A 47 -15.70 -6.14 -38.81
N LYS A 48 -15.19 -7.27 -39.29
CA LYS A 48 -13.77 -7.46 -39.62
C LYS A 48 -13.42 -6.63 -40.85
N ASP A 49 -12.47 -5.71 -40.69
CA ASP A 49 -11.71 -5.17 -41.81
C ASP A 49 -10.68 -6.22 -42.21
N ASP A 50 -10.44 -6.41 -43.52
CA ASP A 50 -9.77 -7.59 -44.11
C ASP A 50 -8.36 -7.94 -43.55
N ASN A 51 -7.76 -7.10 -42.71
CA ASN A 51 -6.38 -7.27 -42.21
C ASN A 51 -6.24 -7.50 -40.69
N TYR A 52 -7.30 -7.43 -39.88
CA TYR A 52 -7.18 -7.58 -38.41
C TYR A 52 -8.18 -8.55 -37.79
N ILE A 53 -7.67 -9.59 -37.12
CA ILE A 53 -8.45 -10.51 -36.30
C ILE A 53 -8.34 -10.07 -34.84
N TYR A 54 -9.45 -9.67 -34.23
CA TYR A 54 -9.50 -9.39 -32.80
C TYR A 54 -9.48 -10.69 -31.99
N HIS A 55 -8.51 -10.82 -31.10
CA HIS A 55 -8.41 -11.91 -30.13
C HIS A 55 -8.90 -11.44 -28.76
N TYR A 56 -9.49 -12.36 -28.00
CA TYR A 56 -9.90 -12.06 -26.63
C TYR A 56 -8.65 -11.80 -25.78
N GLN A 57 -8.61 -10.62 -25.16
CA GLN A 57 -7.51 -10.21 -24.29
C GLN A 57 -8.05 -9.58 -23.01
N PHE A 58 -7.73 -10.18 -21.87
CA PHE A 58 -8.04 -9.63 -20.56
C PHE A 58 -6.78 -9.64 -19.70
N GLY A 59 -6.52 -8.52 -19.02
CA GLY A 59 -5.41 -8.37 -18.09
C GLY A 59 -5.88 -7.73 -16.79
N LEU A 60 -5.41 -8.26 -15.66
CA LEU A 60 -5.67 -7.74 -14.34
C LEU A 60 -4.40 -7.80 -13.49
N SER A 61 -3.89 -6.64 -13.09
CA SER A 61 -2.80 -6.52 -12.12
C SER A 61 -3.34 -6.34 -10.71
N LEU A 62 -2.71 -6.99 -9.73
CA LEU A 62 -3.07 -6.86 -8.32
C LEU A 62 -2.61 -5.52 -7.71
N MET A 63 -1.53 -4.93 -8.22
CA MET A 63 -0.99 -3.68 -7.67
C MET A 63 -1.97 -2.52 -7.75
N ASP A 64 -2.65 -2.37 -8.88
CA ASP A 64 -3.56 -1.24 -9.11
C ASP A 64 -4.62 -1.13 -8.00
N PRO A 65 -5.47 -2.14 -7.75
CA PRO A 65 -6.44 -2.06 -6.67
C PRO A 65 -5.80 -1.99 -5.28
N VAL A 66 -4.64 -2.64 -5.05
CA VAL A 66 -3.94 -2.55 -3.76
C VAL A 66 -3.49 -1.12 -3.47
N ILE A 67 -3.01 -0.37 -4.46
CA ILE A 67 -2.61 1.03 -4.28
C ILE A 67 -3.83 1.89 -3.97
N PHE A 68 -4.89 1.82 -4.79
CA PHE A 68 -6.08 2.66 -4.57
C PHE A 68 -6.80 2.34 -3.26
N GLN A 69 -7.00 1.05 -2.97
CA GLN A 69 -7.64 0.63 -1.71
C GLN A 69 -6.72 0.85 -0.51
N GLY A 70 -5.41 0.66 -0.67
CA GLY A 70 -4.41 0.96 0.35
C GLY A 70 -4.43 2.43 0.76
N VAL A 71 -4.49 3.36 -0.20
CA VAL A 71 -4.66 4.80 0.09
C VAL A 71 -5.97 5.07 0.84
N ALA A 72 -7.08 4.47 0.42
CA ALA A 72 -8.36 4.61 1.12
C ALA A 72 -8.29 4.07 2.56
N LEU A 73 -7.58 2.96 2.80
CA LEU A 73 -7.36 2.40 4.13
C LEU A 73 -6.44 3.25 5.01
N ILE A 74 -5.43 3.89 4.42
CA ILE A 74 -4.58 4.86 5.13
C ILE A 74 -5.45 6.05 5.56
N ILE A 75 -6.29 6.58 4.68
CA ILE A 75 -7.24 7.66 5.01
C ILE A 75 -8.19 7.22 6.13
N LEU A 76 -8.73 6.00 6.06
CA LEU A 76 -9.57 5.44 7.11
C LEU A 76 -8.82 5.36 8.45
N ALA A 77 -7.61 4.82 8.49
CA ALA A 77 -6.78 4.75 9.69
C ALA A 77 -6.43 6.14 10.25
N CYS A 78 -6.16 7.12 9.38
CA CYS A 78 -5.93 8.52 9.74
C CYS A 78 -7.17 9.15 10.37
N SER A 79 -8.38 8.82 9.87
CA SER A 79 -9.64 9.29 10.46
C SER A 79 -9.92 8.68 11.83
N LEU A 80 -9.47 7.45 12.08
CA LEU A 80 -9.72 6.71 13.32
C LEU A 80 -8.78 7.09 14.47
N ILE A 81 -7.55 7.53 14.18
CA ILE A 81 -6.58 7.90 15.22
C ILE A 81 -6.13 9.36 15.04
N GLY A 82 -5.57 9.70 13.88
CA GLY A 82 -5.01 11.02 13.61
C GLY A 82 -6.03 12.14 13.81
N TRP A 83 -7.27 11.95 13.37
CA TRP A 83 -8.34 12.95 13.53
C TRP A 83 -8.77 13.12 14.98
N GLU A 84 -8.85 12.02 15.74
CA GLU A 84 -9.18 12.08 17.17
C GLU A 84 -8.14 12.84 17.98
N ARG A 85 -6.87 12.69 17.60
CA ARG A 85 -5.75 13.41 18.23
C ARG A 85 -5.72 14.87 17.81
N GLN A 86 -6.02 15.17 16.55
CA GLN A 86 -6.04 16.55 16.06
C GLN A 86 -7.14 17.39 16.71
N ASN A 87 -8.32 16.80 16.96
CA ASN A 87 -9.46 17.51 17.55
C ASN A 87 -9.57 17.34 19.07
N ASN A 88 -8.57 16.75 19.74
CA ASN A 88 -8.58 16.41 21.17
C ASN A 88 -9.77 15.55 21.65
N SER A 89 -10.56 14.97 20.74
CA SER A 89 -11.67 14.08 21.11
C SER A 89 -11.20 12.77 21.76
N ILE A 90 -9.90 12.49 21.64
CA ILE A 90 -9.24 11.37 22.32
C ILE A 90 -9.27 11.50 23.85
N ASP A 91 -9.24 12.73 24.39
CA ASP A 91 -9.28 12.96 25.84
C ASP A 91 -10.63 12.50 26.41
N PHE A 92 -11.72 12.85 25.73
CA PHE A 92 -13.07 12.37 26.06
C PHE A 92 -13.22 10.86 25.89
N LEU A 93 -12.56 10.25 24.90
CA LEU A 93 -12.60 8.80 24.72
C LEU A 93 -11.88 8.07 25.86
N TRP A 94 -10.79 8.65 26.37
CA TRP A 94 -10.00 8.03 27.44
C TRP A 94 -10.58 8.26 28.83
N SER A 95 -11.47 9.23 29.02
CA SER A 95 -12.26 9.38 30.25
C SER A 95 -13.41 8.38 30.36
N MET A 96 -13.76 7.68 29.26
CA MET A 96 -14.77 6.61 29.30
C MET A 96 -14.23 5.40 30.07
N PRO A 97 -15.11 4.57 30.68
CA PRO A 97 -14.73 3.39 31.45
C PRO A 97 -14.29 2.21 30.54
N PHE A 98 -13.42 2.47 29.57
CA PHE A 98 -12.88 1.50 28.62
C PHE A 98 -11.36 1.47 28.66
N LYS A 99 -10.77 0.25 28.67
CA LYS A 99 -9.31 0.11 28.60
C LYS A 99 -8.81 0.61 27.24
N ARG A 100 -7.68 1.33 27.23
CA ARG A 100 -7.05 1.85 26.00
C ARG A 100 -6.73 0.76 24.98
N SER A 101 -6.35 -0.43 25.44
CA SER A 101 -6.14 -1.61 24.58
C SER A 101 -7.40 -2.03 23.81
N HIS A 102 -8.58 -1.97 24.43
CA HIS A 102 -9.85 -2.30 23.78
C HIS A 102 -10.26 -1.25 22.75
N LEU A 103 -9.93 0.03 22.99
CA LEU A 103 -10.15 1.10 22.01
C LEU A 103 -9.36 0.86 20.73
N PHE A 104 -8.07 0.54 20.86
CA PHE A 104 -7.21 0.22 19.72
C PHE A 104 -7.67 -1.06 19.00
N MET A 105 -7.95 -2.12 19.75
CA MET A 105 -8.42 -3.39 19.18
C MET A 105 -9.74 -3.23 18.41
N THR A 106 -10.67 -2.41 18.91
CA THR A 106 -11.93 -2.14 18.22
C THR A 106 -11.71 -1.47 16.87
N LYS A 107 -10.79 -0.50 16.79
CA LYS A 107 -10.43 0.17 15.52
C LYS A 107 -9.79 -0.78 14.53
N TRP A 108 -8.89 -1.66 15.00
CA TRP A 108 -8.28 -2.67 14.15
C TRP A 108 -9.31 -3.68 13.62
N LEU A 109 -10.13 -4.26 14.50
CA LEU A 109 -11.21 -5.18 14.11
C LEU A 109 -12.24 -4.54 13.18
N PHE A 110 -12.56 -3.27 13.39
CA PHE A 110 -13.49 -2.52 12.54
C PHE A 110 -12.97 -2.41 11.10
N GLY A 111 -11.69 -2.10 10.91
CA GLY A 111 -11.10 -2.05 9.58
C GLY A 111 -11.02 -3.44 8.93
N ILE A 112 -10.58 -4.47 9.67
CA ILE A 112 -10.52 -5.84 9.14
C ILE A 112 -11.89 -6.33 8.70
N PHE A 113 -12.93 -6.12 9.51
CA PHE A 113 -14.27 -6.50 9.15
C PHE A 113 -14.70 -5.87 7.82
N ASN A 114 -14.42 -4.58 7.62
CA ASN A 114 -14.72 -3.90 6.36
C ASN A 114 -13.87 -4.41 5.18
N ILE A 115 -12.57 -4.65 5.38
CA ILE A 115 -11.69 -5.22 4.35
C ILE A 115 -12.19 -6.59 3.92
N VAL A 116 -12.42 -7.50 4.88
CA VAL A 116 -12.90 -8.87 4.62
C VAL A 116 -14.25 -8.82 3.91
N ALA A 117 -15.18 -7.98 4.37
CA ALA A 117 -16.50 -7.86 3.75
C ALA A 117 -16.41 -7.34 2.30
N ALA A 118 -15.68 -6.24 2.07
CA ALA A 118 -15.55 -5.65 0.74
C ALA A 118 -14.86 -6.61 -0.25
N VAL A 119 -13.76 -7.25 0.16
CA VAL A 119 -13.03 -8.22 -0.66
C VAL A 119 -13.90 -9.45 -0.95
N SER A 120 -14.59 -10.01 0.06
CA SER A 120 -15.44 -11.19 -0.13
C SER A 120 -16.63 -10.93 -1.05
N ILE A 121 -17.26 -9.77 -0.94
CA ILE A 121 -18.37 -9.38 -1.83
C ILE A 121 -17.85 -9.17 -3.25
N ASN A 122 -16.71 -8.51 -3.45
CA ASN A 122 -16.13 -8.35 -4.79
C ASN A 122 -15.73 -9.70 -5.40
N TRP A 123 -15.19 -10.64 -4.60
CA TRP A 123 -14.93 -12.00 -5.04
C TRP A 123 -16.20 -12.70 -5.53
N GLY A 124 -17.30 -12.59 -4.77
CA GLY A 124 -18.61 -13.13 -5.16
C GLY A 124 -19.17 -12.47 -6.43
N LEU A 125 -19.03 -11.14 -6.56
CA LEU A 125 -19.43 -10.41 -7.76
C LEU A 125 -18.63 -10.84 -8.99
N PHE A 126 -17.32 -11.07 -8.87
CA PHE A 126 -16.51 -11.63 -9.96
C PHE A 126 -17.04 -12.99 -10.40
N ALA A 127 -17.38 -13.88 -9.45
CA ALA A 127 -17.93 -15.20 -9.78
C ALA A 127 -19.26 -15.09 -10.54
N ILE A 128 -20.14 -14.18 -10.14
CA ILE A 128 -21.43 -13.92 -10.78
C ILE A 128 -21.22 -13.31 -12.18
N MET A 129 -20.44 -12.22 -12.27
CA MET A 129 -20.16 -11.51 -13.53
C MET A 129 -19.48 -12.42 -14.54
N LYS A 130 -18.51 -13.22 -14.10
CA LYS A 130 -17.85 -14.21 -14.95
C LYS A 130 -18.85 -15.19 -15.57
N LYS A 131 -19.86 -15.65 -14.82
CA LYS A 131 -20.90 -16.55 -15.33
C LYS A 131 -21.93 -15.85 -16.24
N MET A 132 -22.30 -14.61 -15.92
CA MET A 132 -23.33 -13.87 -16.66
C MET A 132 -22.81 -13.21 -17.94
N THR A 133 -21.50 -12.97 -18.05
CA THR A 133 -20.90 -12.26 -19.18
C THR A 133 -20.16 -13.19 -20.13
N PHE A 134 -19.72 -12.64 -21.26
CA PHE A 134 -18.93 -13.32 -22.27
C PHE A 134 -17.64 -13.97 -21.72
N HIS A 135 -17.12 -13.48 -20.60
CA HIS A 135 -15.97 -14.04 -19.89
C HIS A 135 -16.15 -15.51 -19.49
N ASN A 136 -17.37 -16.03 -19.37
CA ASN A 136 -17.60 -17.42 -18.95
C ASN A 136 -16.91 -18.43 -19.87
N LYS A 137 -16.86 -18.14 -21.17
CA LYS A 137 -16.29 -19.01 -22.21
C LYS A 137 -14.76 -18.96 -22.26
N TYR A 138 -14.15 -17.86 -21.83
CA TYR A 138 -12.72 -17.57 -22.03
C TYR A 138 -11.91 -17.48 -20.74
N GLN A 139 -12.55 -17.56 -19.56
CA GLN A 139 -11.85 -17.42 -18.29
C GLN A 139 -12.05 -18.64 -17.38
N VAL A 140 -10.95 -19.06 -16.76
CA VAL A 140 -10.96 -20.01 -15.64
C VAL A 140 -10.99 -19.22 -14.34
N PHE A 141 -11.81 -19.65 -13.37
CA PHE A 141 -11.99 -18.87 -12.13
C PHE A 141 -10.87 -19.08 -11.09
N SER A 142 -10.08 -20.15 -11.22
CA SER A 142 -9.09 -20.56 -10.22
C SER A 142 -8.09 -19.43 -9.81
N PRO A 143 -7.48 -18.68 -10.76
CA PRO A 143 -6.54 -17.60 -10.42
C PRO A 143 -7.14 -16.48 -9.56
N PHE A 144 -8.44 -16.22 -9.71
CA PHE A 144 -9.10 -15.17 -8.94
C PHE A 144 -9.15 -15.50 -7.44
N HIS A 145 -9.22 -16.78 -7.03
CA HIS A 145 -9.16 -17.11 -5.60
C HIS A 145 -7.85 -16.65 -4.96
N SER A 146 -6.72 -16.99 -5.59
CA SER A 146 -5.40 -16.55 -5.14
C SER A 146 -5.29 -15.03 -5.13
N TYR A 147 -5.78 -14.37 -6.19
CA TYR A 147 -5.77 -12.91 -6.30
C TYR A 147 -6.45 -12.22 -5.11
N PHE A 148 -7.66 -12.64 -4.75
CA PHE A 148 -8.40 -12.05 -3.63
C PHE A 148 -7.79 -12.39 -2.26
N ILE A 149 -7.17 -13.57 -2.09
CA ILE A 149 -6.47 -13.94 -0.85
C ILE A 149 -5.21 -13.06 -0.66
N TYR A 150 -4.41 -12.90 -1.71
CA TYR A 150 -3.21 -12.07 -1.67
C TYR A 150 -3.57 -10.61 -1.38
N MET A 151 -4.58 -10.09 -2.08
CA MET A 151 -5.15 -8.77 -1.82
C MET A 151 -5.53 -8.58 -0.35
N LEU A 152 -6.29 -9.53 0.22
CA LEU A 152 -6.78 -9.45 1.59
C LEU A 152 -5.63 -9.32 2.60
N ILE A 153 -4.61 -10.16 2.48
CA ILE A 153 -3.46 -10.16 3.40
C ILE A 153 -2.68 -8.84 3.29
N VAL A 154 -2.40 -8.38 2.06
CA VAL A 154 -1.66 -7.13 1.82
C VAL A 154 -2.43 -5.92 2.35
N LEU A 155 -3.75 -5.84 2.13
CA LEU A 155 -4.58 -4.74 2.62
C LEU A 155 -4.65 -4.70 4.15
N ILE A 156 -4.75 -5.86 4.81
CA ILE A 156 -4.72 -5.94 6.29
C ILE A 156 -3.36 -5.45 6.81
N ALA A 157 -2.27 -5.80 6.15
CA ALA A 157 -0.93 -5.34 6.52
C ALA A 157 -0.77 -3.82 6.36
N ILE A 158 -1.22 -3.24 5.23
CA ILE A 158 -1.22 -1.79 5.00
C ILE A 158 -2.05 -1.07 6.07
N TYR A 159 -3.26 -1.56 6.37
CA TYR A 159 -4.11 -0.95 7.38
C TYR A 159 -3.50 -1.05 8.79
N THR A 160 -2.89 -2.19 9.12
CA THR A 160 -2.22 -2.39 10.41
C THR A 160 -1.01 -1.45 10.56
N LEU A 161 -0.23 -1.26 9.50
CA LEU A 161 0.85 -0.27 9.44
C LEU A 161 0.33 1.14 9.70
N ALA A 162 -0.71 1.55 8.97
CA ALA A 162 -1.30 2.88 9.11
C ALA A 162 -1.84 3.14 10.52
N LEU A 163 -2.48 2.15 11.15
CA LEU A 163 -2.93 2.26 12.54
C LEU A 163 -1.77 2.33 13.53
N CYS A 164 -0.74 1.50 13.34
CA CYS A 164 0.44 1.49 14.20
C CYS A 164 1.14 2.85 14.19
N ILE A 165 1.30 3.45 13.00
CA ILE A 165 1.89 4.79 12.84
C ILE A 165 1.00 5.85 13.51
N GLY A 166 -0.32 5.71 13.46
CA GLY A 166 -1.25 6.56 14.20
C GLY A 166 -0.99 6.62 15.71
N THR A 167 -0.40 5.58 16.29
CA THR A 167 -0.09 5.52 17.73
C THR A 167 1.11 6.39 18.13
N ILE A 168 1.98 6.74 17.19
CA ILE A 168 3.18 7.57 17.42
C ILE A 168 3.03 9.00 16.89
N THR A 169 2.10 9.24 15.97
CA THR A 169 1.82 10.57 15.38
C THR A 169 0.76 11.34 16.15
N GLY A 170 0.84 12.66 16.14
CA GLY A 170 -0.10 13.52 16.87
C GLY A 170 -1.24 14.12 16.03
N ASN A 171 -1.23 13.99 14.71
CA ASN A 171 -2.28 14.53 13.83
C ASN A 171 -2.46 13.70 12.55
N VAL A 172 -3.52 14.02 11.79
CA VAL A 172 -3.93 13.31 10.56
C VAL A 172 -2.84 13.32 9.50
N ILE A 173 -2.24 14.49 9.25
CA ILE A 173 -1.26 14.71 8.18
C ILE A 173 0.04 13.94 8.48
N ALA A 174 0.51 14.02 9.72
CA ALA A 174 1.69 13.31 10.17
C ALA A 174 1.51 11.79 10.05
N GLN A 175 0.34 11.27 10.43
CA GLN A 175 0.02 9.86 10.27
C GLN A 175 0.06 9.44 8.80
N GLY A 176 -0.60 10.20 7.92
CA GLY A 176 -0.65 9.90 6.48
C GLY A 176 0.73 9.93 5.84
N LEU A 177 1.48 11.02 6.05
CA LEU A 177 2.83 11.19 5.51
C LEU A 177 3.80 10.11 6.02
N LEU A 178 3.83 9.86 7.33
CA LEU A 178 4.74 8.87 7.89
C LEU A 178 4.37 7.45 7.44
N THR A 179 3.08 7.17 7.23
CA THR A 179 2.63 5.89 6.66
C THR A 179 3.07 5.72 5.22
N ALA A 180 2.89 6.75 4.39
CA ALA A 180 3.34 6.71 3.00
C ALA A 180 4.86 6.51 2.92
N VAL A 181 5.63 7.24 3.73
CA VAL A 181 7.09 7.08 3.80
C VAL A 181 7.47 5.68 4.30
N ALA A 182 6.84 5.16 5.35
CA ALA A 182 7.14 3.83 5.87
C ALA A 182 6.80 2.71 4.89
N PHE A 183 5.72 2.86 4.12
CA PHE A 183 5.33 1.90 3.08
C PHE A 183 6.28 1.93 1.87
N MET A 184 6.71 3.12 1.45
CA MET A 184 7.58 3.31 0.30
C MET A 184 9.07 3.09 0.60
N LEU A 185 9.51 3.29 1.84
CA LEU A 185 10.93 3.20 2.21
C LEU A 185 11.57 1.85 1.81
N PRO A 186 10.94 0.68 2.06
CA PRO A 186 11.46 -0.61 1.57
C PRO A 186 11.66 -0.71 0.06
N LEU A 187 10.88 0.04 -0.74
CA LEU A 187 11.04 0.09 -2.21
C LEU A 187 12.26 0.94 -2.60
N PHE A 188 12.46 2.09 -1.96
CA PHE A 188 13.54 3.01 -2.31
C PHE A 188 14.90 2.64 -1.71
N LEU A 189 14.92 1.89 -0.59
CA LEU A 189 16.15 1.58 0.12
C LEU A 189 17.18 0.78 -0.73
N PRO A 190 16.80 -0.26 -1.52
CA PRO A 190 17.72 -0.91 -2.45
C PRO A 190 18.31 0.04 -3.48
N LEU A 191 17.49 0.93 -4.05
CA LEU A 191 17.91 1.88 -5.07
C LEU A 191 18.97 2.82 -4.50
N LEU A 192 18.76 3.31 -3.27
CA LEU A 192 19.72 4.17 -2.56
C LEU A 192 21.01 3.41 -2.25
N VAL A 193 20.93 2.19 -1.70
CA VAL A 193 22.11 1.38 -1.36
C VAL A 193 22.91 1.01 -2.60
N SER A 194 22.24 0.52 -3.65
CA SER A 194 22.87 0.14 -4.93
C SER A 194 23.52 1.34 -5.59
N GLY A 195 22.84 2.49 -5.62
CA GLY A 195 23.39 3.70 -6.20
C GLY A 195 24.66 4.15 -5.47
N VAL A 196 24.67 4.10 -4.14
CA VAL A 196 25.86 4.47 -3.35
C VAL A 196 27.02 3.53 -3.66
N ILE A 197 26.78 2.21 -3.72
CA ILE A 197 27.81 1.23 -4.06
C ILE A 197 28.36 1.48 -5.48
N ALA A 198 27.49 1.73 -6.45
CA ALA A 198 27.89 1.98 -7.84
C ALA A 198 28.84 3.19 -7.96
N VAL A 199 28.50 4.30 -7.30
CA VAL A 199 29.32 5.52 -7.30
C VAL A 199 30.70 5.29 -6.64
N HIS A 200 30.77 4.45 -5.60
CA HIS A 200 32.02 4.23 -4.83
C HIS A 200 32.90 3.10 -5.37
N SER A 201 32.33 2.12 -6.07
CA SER A 201 33.08 0.98 -6.60
C SER A 201 33.55 1.20 -8.04
N ASN A 202 33.04 2.23 -8.74
CA ASN A 202 33.25 2.46 -10.17
C ASN A 202 32.86 1.25 -11.07
N ILE A 203 32.19 0.26 -10.50
CA ILE A 203 31.59 -0.86 -11.20
C ILE A 203 30.24 -0.38 -11.71
N ASP A 204 29.94 -0.63 -12.98
CA ASP A 204 28.56 -0.55 -13.47
C ASP A 204 27.73 -1.59 -12.75
N PHE A 205 27.17 -1.19 -11.62
CA PHE A 205 26.21 -2.00 -10.90
C PHE A 205 24.96 -2.00 -11.77
N HIS A 206 24.84 -3.01 -12.64
CA HIS A 206 23.58 -3.28 -13.31
C HIS A 206 22.52 -3.39 -12.22
N GLU A 207 21.49 -2.56 -12.35
CA GLU A 207 20.30 -2.47 -11.49
C GLU A 207 19.66 -3.84 -11.20
N ASN A 208 19.98 -4.83 -12.03
CA ASN A 208 19.56 -6.22 -11.95
C ASN A 208 20.52 -7.13 -11.16
N ASN A 209 20.99 -6.71 -9.98
CA ASN A 209 21.61 -7.66 -9.05
C ASN A 209 20.48 -8.51 -8.43
N SER A 210 20.07 -9.54 -9.15
CA SER A 210 18.87 -10.36 -8.92
C SER A 210 18.70 -10.81 -7.46
N ASN A 211 19.81 -11.03 -6.75
CA ASN A 211 19.78 -11.39 -5.34
C ASN A 211 19.30 -10.27 -4.42
N MET A 212 19.72 -9.02 -4.61
CA MET A 212 19.29 -7.91 -3.76
C MET A 212 17.84 -7.52 -4.05
N HIS A 213 17.43 -7.58 -5.32
CA HIS A 213 16.05 -7.36 -5.72
C HIS A 213 15.12 -8.41 -5.08
N ARG A 214 15.45 -9.70 -5.24
CA ARG A 214 14.68 -10.83 -4.67
C ARG A 214 14.60 -10.80 -3.14
N VAL A 215 15.71 -10.49 -2.45
CA VAL A 215 15.70 -10.36 -0.98
C VAL A 215 14.79 -9.21 -0.56
N MET A 216 14.80 -8.09 -1.28
CA MET A 216 13.98 -6.95 -0.89
C MET A 216 12.51 -7.15 -1.23
N GLU A 217 12.18 -7.76 -2.35
CA GLU A 217 10.81 -8.15 -2.70
C GLU A 217 10.18 -9.00 -1.58
N ASN A 218 10.94 -9.97 -1.05
CA ASN A 218 10.52 -10.83 0.06
C ASN A 218 10.24 -10.09 1.38
N ILE A 219 10.74 -8.86 1.55
CA ILE A 219 10.57 -8.07 2.80
C ILE A 219 9.41 -7.09 2.67
N ARG A 220 8.95 -6.76 1.45
CA ARG A 220 7.99 -5.67 1.23
C ARG A 220 6.56 -6.11 1.52
N ILE A 221 5.76 -5.22 2.12
CA ILE A 221 4.31 -5.45 2.31
C ILE A 221 3.61 -5.62 0.96
N SER A 222 4.02 -4.85 -0.06
CA SER A 222 3.47 -4.92 -1.42
C SER A 222 4.04 -6.04 -2.27
N GLY A 223 5.13 -6.71 -1.86
CA GLY A 223 5.84 -7.71 -2.66
C GLY A 223 4.92 -8.74 -3.32
N PRO A 224 3.96 -9.37 -2.60
CA PRO A 224 3.03 -10.34 -3.18
C PRO A 224 2.11 -9.80 -4.28
N ALA A 225 1.97 -8.48 -4.41
CA ALA A 225 1.09 -7.85 -5.37
C ALA A 225 1.79 -7.39 -6.65
N GLU A 226 3.10 -7.17 -6.64
CA GLU A 226 3.86 -6.51 -7.72
C GLU A 226 3.80 -7.29 -9.02
N ASP A 227 4.10 -8.57 -8.91
CA ASP A 227 4.17 -9.50 -10.03
C ASP A 227 2.91 -10.36 -10.18
N PHE A 228 1.87 -10.09 -9.38
CA PHE A 228 0.61 -10.82 -9.49
C PHE A 228 -0.22 -10.25 -10.62
N THR A 229 -0.22 -10.95 -11.74
CA THR A 229 -1.00 -10.60 -12.92
C THR A 229 -1.81 -11.79 -13.43
N ILE A 230 -3.10 -11.56 -13.68
CA ILE A 230 -3.96 -12.51 -14.37
C ILE A 230 -4.13 -12.03 -15.80
N HIS A 231 -3.58 -12.77 -16.76
CA HIS A 231 -3.80 -12.51 -18.18
C HIS A 231 -4.47 -13.71 -18.86
N PHE A 232 -5.49 -13.40 -19.66
CA PHE A 232 -6.11 -14.31 -20.61
C PHE A 232 -5.90 -13.70 -22.00
N ASN A 233 -5.06 -14.32 -22.84
CA ASN A 233 -4.79 -13.87 -24.20
C ASN A 233 -4.90 -15.05 -25.17
N TYR A 234 -5.84 -14.96 -26.11
CA TYR A 234 -6.13 -16.01 -27.09
C TYR A 234 -5.50 -15.73 -28.46
N ASP A 235 -4.38 -14.99 -28.49
CA ASP A 235 -3.56 -14.81 -29.68
C ASP A 235 -2.64 -16.04 -29.90
N PRO A 236 -2.72 -16.72 -31.06
CA PRO A 236 -1.87 -17.88 -31.37
C PRO A 236 -0.36 -17.58 -31.40
N GLN A 237 0.05 -16.31 -31.47
CA GLN A 237 1.46 -15.91 -31.49
C GLN A 237 2.04 -15.56 -30.10
N SER A 238 1.21 -15.44 -29.06
CA SER A 238 1.63 -14.85 -27.78
C SER A 238 2.32 -15.82 -26.80
N ALA A 239 2.92 -16.92 -27.28
CA ALA A 239 3.65 -17.85 -26.42
C ALA A 239 4.92 -17.17 -25.85
N PHE A 240 5.18 -17.34 -24.55
CA PHE A 240 6.40 -16.82 -23.90
C PHE A 240 7.03 -17.84 -22.94
N THR A 241 8.26 -17.58 -22.53
CA THR A 241 9.01 -18.38 -21.56
C THR A 241 9.10 -17.64 -20.23
N ASP A 242 8.64 -18.27 -19.13
CA ASP A 242 8.67 -17.68 -17.78
C ASP A 242 10.10 -17.61 -17.19
N GLU A 243 10.28 -16.92 -16.06
CA GLU A 243 11.55 -16.80 -15.33
C GLU A 243 12.16 -18.17 -14.93
N ASP A 244 11.31 -19.18 -14.77
CA ASP A 244 11.70 -20.58 -14.51
C ASP A 244 12.05 -21.37 -15.78
N GLY A 245 12.06 -20.73 -16.96
CA GLY A 245 12.43 -21.35 -18.24
C GLY A 245 11.34 -22.20 -18.90
N VAL A 246 10.11 -22.16 -18.38
CA VAL A 246 8.96 -22.93 -18.91
C VAL A 246 8.25 -22.14 -20.01
N ARG A 247 8.07 -22.74 -21.20
CA ARG A 247 7.38 -22.11 -22.34
C ARG A 247 5.87 -22.35 -22.28
N HIS A 248 5.10 -21.30 -22.06
CA HIS A 248 3.64 -21.32 -22.00
C HIS A 248 3.03 -21.10 -23.38
N HIS A 249 2.31 -22.10 -23.88
CA HIS A 249 1.58 -22.04 -25.16
C HIS A 249 0.06 -21.90 -24.97
N GLU A 250 -0.40 -21.91 -23.72
CA GLU A 250 -1.82 -21.84 -23.39
C GLU A 250 -2.31 -20.38 -23.33
N PRO A 251 -3.59 -20.11 -23.61
CA PRO A 251 -4.14 -18.76 -23.60
C PRO A 251 -4.26 -18.11 -22.20
N ASN A 252 -3.73 -18.78 -21.16
CA ASN A 252 -3.78 -18.37 -19.76
C ASN A 252 -2.39 -18.00 -19.27
N PHE A 253 -2.06 -16.72 -19.36
CA PHE A 253 -0.77 -16.14 -18.97
C PHE A 253 -0.84 -15.55 -17.57
N THR A 254 -1.25 -16.36 -16.60
CA THR A 254 -1.38 -15.90 -15.20
C THR A 254 -0.06 -16.09 -14.47
N LYS A 255 0.60 -14.99 -14.09
CA LYS A 255 1.73 -15.00 -13.15
C LYS A 255 1.18 -14.91 -11.73
N ILE A 256 1.27 -16.01 -10.98
CA ILE A 256 0.94 -16.04 -9.55
C ILE A 256 2.26 -16.10 -8.78
N PRO A 257 2.62 -15.05 -8.03
CA PRO A 257 3.86 -15.06 -7.27
C PRO A 257 3.85 -16.17 -6.20
N SER A 258 5.03 -16.53 -5.74
CA SER A 258 5.18 -17.55 -4.69
C SER A 258 4.49 -17.13 -3.40
N ALA A 259 3.77 -18.07 -2.77
CA ALA A 259 3.14 -17.85 -1.47
C ALA A 259 4.13 -17.46 -0.35
N LYS A 260 5.43 -17.69 -0.57
CA LYS A 260 6.51 -17.23 0.33
C LYS A 260 6.52 -15.71 0.48
N LEU A 261 6.13 -14.95 -0.56
CA LEU A 261 6.06 -13.49 -0.47
C LEU A 261 5.04 -13.04 0.59
N LEU A 262 4.00 -13.83 0.87
CA LEU A 262 2.99 -13.50 1.89
C LEU A 262 3.55 -13.53 3.32
N ILE A 263 4.74 -14.12 3.54
CA ILE A 263 5.37 -14.18 4.85
C ILE A 263 5.65 -12.77 5.38
N ALA A 264 6.15 -11.85 4.54
CA ALA A 264 6.43 -10.47 4.95
C ALA A 264 5.19 -9.75 5.49
N PRO A 265 4.09 -9.56 4.72
CA PRO A 265 2.92 -8.84 5.23
C PRO A 265 2.30 -9.52 6.46
N ILE A 266 2.36 -10.86 6.57
CA ILE A 266 1.91 -11.57 7.78
C ILE A 266 2.80 -11.22 8.98
N ILE A 267 4.13 -11.23 8.83
CA ILE A 267 5.06 -10.81 9.88
C ILE A 267 4.80 -9.37 10.29
N TYR A 268 4.57 -8.46 9.34
CA TYR A 268 4.21 -7.08 9.63
C TYR A 268 2.95 -6.98 10.48
N ILE A 269 1.91 -7.77 10.17
CA ILE A 269 0.69 -7.81 11.00
C ILE A 269 1.03 -8.30 12.42
N ILE A 270 1.76 -9.41 12.53
CA ILE A 270 2.11 -10.05 13.82
C ILE A 270 2.97 -9.13 14.70
N ILE A 271 3.86 -8.32 14.12
CA ILE A 271 4.74 -7.41 14.87
C ILE A 271 4.06 -6.07 15.15
N LEU A 272 3.44 -5.45 14.14
CA LEU A 272 2.91 -4.10 14.25
C LEU A 272 1.62 -4.02 15.07
N LEU A 273 0.81 -5.08 15.09
CA LEU A 273 -0.42 -5.10 15.88
C LEU A 273 -0.12 -5.05 17.40
N PRO A 274 0.69 -5.96 17.99
CA PRO A 274 1.09 -5.86 19.39
C PRO A 274 1.85 -4.57 19.71
N LEU A 275 2.74 -4.14 18.81
CA LEU A 275 3.48 -2.89 18.97
C LEU A 275 2.54 -1.69 19.06
N GLY A 276 1.58 -1.57 18.13
CA GLY A 276 0.58 -0.52 18.14
C GLY A 276 -0.28 -0.55 19.40
N LEU A 277 -0.65 -1.75 19.86
CA LEU A 277 -1.45 -1.92 21.07
C LEU A 277 -0.68 -1.46 22.33
N TYR A 278 0.60 -1.81 22.42
CA TYR A 278 1.50 -1.36 23.48
C TYR A 278 1.71 0.16 23.48
N LEU A 279 2.02 0.74 22.31
CA LEU A 279 2.27 2.17 22.15
C LEU A 279 1.00 2.99 22.42
N TYR A 280 -0.15 2.54 21.91
CA TYR A 280 -1.43 3.22 22.13
C TYR A 280 -1.79 3.25 23.63
N ALA A 281 -1.60 2.12 24.33
CA ALA A 281 -1.88 2.06 25.77
C ALA A 281 -1.02 3.04 26.59
N ARG A 282 0.24 3.25 26.18
CA ARG A 282 1.21 4.14 26.84
C ARG A 282 1.30 5.54 26.23
N SER A 283 0.40 5.89 25.31
CA SER A 283 0.48 7.18 24.63
C SER A 283 0.12 8.35 25.57
N VAL A 284 0.83 9.47 25.40
CA VAL A 284 0.72 10.69 26.21
C VAL A 284 -0.08 11.74 25.42
N ASN A 285 -1.00 12.45 26.09
CA ASN A 285 -1.91 13.41 25.43
C ASN A 285 -1.34 14.81 25.24
N GLU A 286 -0.33 15.19 26.02
CA GLU A 286 0.23 16.55 26.04
C GLU A 286 0.78 17.03 24.69
N ARG A 287 1.05 16.11 23.76
CA ARG A 287 1.58 16.40 22.42
C ARG A 287 0.63 16.06 21.28
N ASN A 288 -0.67 15.89 21.57
CA ASN A 288 -1.71 15.82 20.53
C ASN A 288 -1.65 17.09 19.65
N GLY A 289 -1.81 16.92 18.34
CA GLY A 289 -1.62 17.96 17.33
C GLY A 289 -0.18 18.19 16.86
N SER A 290 0.84 17.67 17.56
CA SER A 290 2.24 17.71 17.07
C SER A 290 2.49 16.67 15.97
N PHE A 291 3.58 16.80 15.21
CA PHE A 291 3.93 15.83 14.17
C PHE A 291 4.13 14.41 14.76
N LEU A 292 4.95 14.28 15.80
CA LEU A 292 5.19 13.04 16.51
C LEU A 292 5.02 13.24 18.02
N LEU A 293 4.34 12.31 18.67
CA LEU A 293 4.07 12.34 20.11
C LEU A 293 5.36 12.27 20.94
N TYR A 294 6.37 11.53 20.47
CA TYR A 294 7.62 11.31 21.19
C TYR A 294 8.75 12.23 20.67
N PRO A 295 9.29 13.17 21.48
CA PRO A 295 10.29 14.14 21.00
C PRO A 295 11.59 13.49 20.56
N LYS A 296 12.04 12.44 21.27
CA LYS A 296 13.24 11.68 20.92
C LYS A 296 13.07 10.97 19.57
N LEU A 297 11.91 10.33 19.34
CA LEU A 297 11.59 9.69 18.07
C LEU A 297 11.54 10.70 16.92
N GLN A 298 10.98 11.89 17.18
CA GLN A 298 10.95 12.97 16.19
C GLN A 298 12.34 13.37 15.70
N LYS A 299 13.31 13.49 16.61
CA LYS A 299 14.71 13.78 16.23
C LYS A 299 15.30 12.68 15.36
N ILE A 300 15.05 11.40 15.70
CA ILE A 300 15.53 10.25 14.93
C ILE A 300 14.91 10.24 13.52
N VAL A 301 13.58 10.40 13.40
CA VAL A 301 12.88 10.40 12.10
C VAL A 301 13.37 11.54 11.21
N ILE A 302 13.55 12.74 11.75
CA ILE A 302 14.08 13.89 10.99
C ILE A 302 15.52 13.63 10.54
N SER A 303 16.37 13.07 11.42
CA SER A 303 17.75 12.73 11.08
C SER A 303 17.83 11.70 9.96
N LEU A 304 17.02 10.64 10.02
CA LEU A 304 16.93 9.63 8.97
C LEU A 304 16.43 10.23 7.66
N ALA A 305 15.40 11.08 7.71
CA ALA A 305 14.88 11.74 6.51
C ALA A 305 15.95 12.62 5.83
N ILE A 306 16.70 13.41 6.59
CA ILE A 306 17.80 14.24 6.06
C ILE A 306 18.90 13.37 5.42
N PHE A 307 19.22 12.24 6.06
CA PHE A 307 20.22 11.30 5.55
C PHE A 307 19.78 10.66 4.24
N PHE A 308 18.56 10.11 4.17
CA PHE A 308 18.06 9.46 2.95
C PHE A 308 17.83 10.45 1.80
N ILE A 309 17.30 11.65 2.07
CA ILE A 309 17.15 12.70 1.06
C ILE A 309 18.53 13.19 0.59
N GLY A 310 19.50 13.28 1.50
CA GLY A 310 20.91 13.54 1.18
C GLY A 310 21.47 12.53 0.19
N ILE A 311 21.33 11.22 0.47
CA ILE A 311 21.76 10.16 -0.44
C ILE A 311 21.09 10.32 -1.80
N GLY A 312 19.77 10.53 -1.83
CA GLY A 312 19.03 10.75 -3.08
C GLY A 312 19.59 11.92 -3.89
N GLY A 313 19.87 13.06 -3.24
CA GLY A 313 20.53 14.20 -3.88
C GLY A 313 21.92 13.85 -4.42
N GLY A 314 22.75 13.19 -3.62
CA GLY A 314 24.07 12.74 -4.05
C GLY A 314 24.02 11.84 -5.30
N LEU A 315 23.07 10.91 -5.37
CA LEU A 315 22.91 10.01 -6.52
C LEU A 315 22.45 10.75 -7.78
N VAL A 316 21.62 11.79 -7.66
CA VAL A 316 21.19 12.58 -8.81
C VAL A 316 22.34 13.35 -9.44
N PHE A 317 23.22 13.94 -8.62
CA PHE A 317 24.39 14.70 -9.09
C PHE A 317 25.60 13.82 -9.42
N GLY A 318 25.71 12.64 -8.80
CA GLY A 318 26.80 11.67 -9.00
C GLY A 318 26.62 10.73 -10.21
N ARG A 319 25.69 11.02 -11.12
CA ARG A 319 25.38 10.17 -12.29
C ARG A 319 26.59 9.86 -13.19
N ASP A 320 27.57 10.76 -13.26
CA ASP A 320 28.81 10.55 -14.03
C ASP A 320 29.87 9.72 -13.29
N LYS A 321 29.48 8.98 -12.23
CA LYS A 321 30.37 8.25 -11.29
C LYS A 321 31.43 9.13 -10.61
N SER A 322 31.25 10.46 -10.65
CA SER A 322 32.12 11.40 -9.94
C SER A 322 31.79 11.39 -8.45
N LEU A 323 32.71 10.84 -7.64
CA LEU A 323 32.64 10.87 -6.17
C LEU A 323 32.46 12.29 -5.63
N LEU A 324 33.13 13.26 -6.24
CA LEU A 324 33.06 14.66 -5.83
C LEU A 324 31.65 15.21 -6.03
N ASN A 325 31.03 14.96 -7.19
CA ASN A 325 29.68 15.42 -7.47
C ASN A 325 28.64 14.75 -6.55
N PHE A 326 28.86 13.48 -6.19
CA PHE A 326 28.03 12.78 -5.22
C PHE A 326 28.05 13.47 -3.85
N TYR A 327 29.24 13.76 -3.29
CA TYR A 327 29.32 14.41 -1.99
C TYR A 327 28.78 15.84 -2.02
N ILE A 328 29.01 16.61 -3.10
CA ILE A 328 28.39 17.93 -3.26
C ILE A 328 26.87 17.80 -3.24
N GLY A 329 26.30 16.91 -4.05
CA GLY A 329 24.86 16.68 -4.10
C GLY A 329 24.29 16.25 -2.74
N PHE A 330 25.01 15.38 -2.02
CA PHE A 330 24.65 14.93 -0.68
C PHE A 330 24.57 16.09 0.31
N PHE A 331 25.64 16.89 0.42
CA PHE A 331 25.69 17.99 1.38
C PHE A 331 24.69 19.09 1.03
N VAL A 332 24.52 19.43 -0.25
CA VAL A 332 23.55 20.43 -0.68
C VAL A 332 22.12 19.98 -0.34
N ALA A 333 21.75 18.75 -0.71
CA ALA A 333 20.41 18.22 -0.44
C ALA A 333 20.14 18.06 1.06
N SER A 334 21.10 17.55 1.84
CA SER A 334 20.97 17.44 3.30
C SER A 334 20.84 18.80 3.97
N THR A 335 21.60 19.81 3.53
CA THR A 335 21.54 21.17 4.10
C THR A 335 20.19 21.82 3.82
N ILE A 336 19.72 21.76 2.57
CA ILE A 336 18.39 22.27 2.19
C ILE A 336 17.29 21.59 3.03
N THR A 337 17.38 20.26 3.15
CA THR A 337 16.40 19.47 3.91
C THR A 337 16.44 19.81 5.39
N TYR A 338 17.63 20.00 5.98
CA TYR A 338 17.79 20.37 7.38
C TYR A 338 17.08 21.69 7.74
N PHE A 339 17.10 22.68 6.84
CA PHE A 339 16.43 23.95 7.07
C PHE A 339 14.93 23.93 6.77
N LEU A 340 14.50 23.20 5.73
CA LEU A 340 13.10 23.18 5.29
C LEU A 340 12.23 22.21 6.10
N LEU A 341 12.73 21.00 6.36
CA LEU A 341 11.93 19.93 6.95
C LEU A 341 11.35 20.31 8.32
N PRO A 342 12.11 20.90 9.28
CA PRO A 342 11.55 21.31 10.56
C PRO A 342 10.50 22.43 10.45
N LYS A 343 10.58 23.29 9.42
CA LYS A 343 9.58 24.34 9.16
C LYS A 343 8.27 23.75 8.66
N ILE A 344 8.35 22.84 7.69
CA ILE A 344 7.18 22.13 7.13
C ILE A 344 6.48 21.32 8.22
N LEU A 345 7.23 20.59 9.05
CA LEU A 345 6.67 19.73 10.10
C LEU A 345 6.03 20.51 11.27
N LYS A 346 6.36 21.79 11.44
CA LYS A 346 5.72 22.67 12.42
C LYS A 346 4.44 23.32 11.88
N TRP A 347 4.16 23.19 10.58
CA TRP A 347 2.99 23.81 9.99
C TRP A 347 1.72 23.08 10.46
N LYS A 348 0.99 23.72 11.38
CA LYS A 348 -0.31 23.22 11.85
C LYS A 348 -1.36 23.56 10.79
N VAL A 349 -1.77 22.57 10.02
CA VAL A 349 -2.96 22.71 9.16
C VAL A 349 -4.20 22.51 10.04
N SER A 350 -4.79 23.62 10.53
CA SER A 350 -6.10 23.57 11.16
C SER A 350 -7.17 23.62 10.07
N TRP A 351 -7.87 22.51 9.86
CA TRP A 351 -9.10 22.49 9.07
C TRP A 351 -10.21 23.12 9.91
N ASN A 352 -10.26 24.45 9.98
CA ASN A 352 -11.42 25.17 10.51
C ASN A 352 -12.49 25.19 9.42
N PHE A 353 -13.15 24.06 9.20
CA PHE A 353 -14.49 24.08 8.60
C PHE A 353 -15.46 24.39 9.72
N LYS A 354 -15.88 25.66 9.78
CA LYS A 354 -17.03 26.09 10.58
C LYS A 354 -18.31 25.56 9.99
#